data_AF-A0AAC9YQB5-F1
#
_entry.id   AF-A0AAC9YQB5-F1
#
_cell.length_a   1.000
_cell.length_b   1.000
_cell.length_c   1.000
_cell.angle_alpha   90.00
_cell.angle_beta   90.00
_cell.angle_gamma   90.00
#
_symmetry.space_group_name_H-M   'P 1'
#
loop_
_entity.id
_entity.type
_entity.pdbx_description
1 polymer ?
#
loop_
_entity_poly.entity_id
_entity_poly.type
_entity_poly.pdbx_seq_one_letter_code
_entity_poly.pdbx_strand_id
1 'polypeptide(L)'
;MPKKFAARFFVIAFSVISLAFTTLAPTQGASLLDLLPGGATSKGYLGVDFSERQPTSGENVSIITSNLSAQPGTPPNTFLCSSLSDANCAKGSFVRAQLILPPCETANQLMCVEGLSIGTSASDMELAVLDHEVRSLTTPADVALGLPRGGGPSLWKSAKFANKSGNFTYGVIARVVYGQNREAVGAAGKANAPITLTSMNLSVIPVTQKAGKYYPLESYTSVNPDGGATFGVRQTGNDYDNLADCAWTELGFCAKYEDFADNTRVALTMRMGAEMTGWLYGRMKDVDVKVDPIDAKNNRIKIEALPVNAPGAFGYIKKSELASNPKIDARVRLSSGVFGYNMMLQSEGSIVDGYDPVGNFEDFAAFEPILKTKAGYRAQWIVSSGASANGYQATSGNACFDDKTQLLGIVTTNAMVYSPSAPEFKDGALSYKVAGLHFICGFGSRS
;
A
#
# COMPACT_ATOMS: atom_id res chain seq x y z
N MET A 1 51.39 -3.66 38.67
CA MET A 1 51.80 -3.72 37.25
C MET A 1 50.99 -4.81 36.54
N PRO A 2 49.98 -4.45 35.73
CA PRO A 2 49.14 -5.42 35.03
C PRO A 2 49.73 -5.78 33.66
N LYS A 3 49.70 -7.07 33.31
CA LYS A 3 50.06 -7.60 31.97
C LYS A 3 48.85 -7.45 31.03
N LYS A 4 49.04 -6.74 29.91
CA LYS A 4 48.07 -6.61 28.81
C LYS A 4 48.05 -7.89 27.97
N PHE A 5 46.87 -8.49 27.79
CA PHE A 5 46.62 -9.47 26.72
C PHE A 5 46.06 -8.73 25.51
N ALA A 6 46.69 -8.90 24.35
CA ALA A 6 46.21 -8.41 23.06
C ALA A 6 45.70 -9.62 22.25
N ALA A 7 44.41 -9.66 21.94
CA ALA A 7 43.83 -10.63 21.02
C ALA A 7 43.85 -10.04 19.60
N ARG A 8 44.55 -10.71 18.68
CA ARG A 8 44.55 -10.41 17.24
C ARG A 8 43.40 -11.17 16.58
N PHE A 9 42.49 -10.46 15.91
CA PHE A 9 41.48 -11.06 15.04
C PHE A 9 42.08 -11.32 13.64
N PHE A 10 42.01 -12.56 13.16
CA PHE A 10 42.30 -12.93 11.78
C PHE A 10 41.03 -12.80 10.93
N VAL A 11 41.10 -12.05 9.83
CA VAL A 11 40.06 -12.01 8.80
C VAL A 11 40.43 -13.03 7.73
N ILE A 12 39.59 -14.06 7.54
CA ILE A 12 39.71 -15.01 6.43
C ILE A 12 38.67 -14.61 5.38
N ALA A 13 39.13 -14.15 4.21
CA ALA A 13 38.28 -13.89 3.06
C ALA A 13 38.18 -15.16 2.20
N PHE A 14 36.96 -15.69 2.02
CA PHE A 14 36.67 -16.72 1.02
C PHE A 14 36.04 -16.05 -0.21
N SER A 15 36.78 -16.04 -1.31
CA SER A 15 36.27 -15.69 -2.65
C SER A 15 35.51 -16.89 -3.22
N VAL A 16 34.18 -16.80 -3.29
CA VAL A 16 33.35 -17.81 -3.99
C VAL A 16 32.99 -17.25 -5.37
N ILE A 17 33.53 -17.89 -6.39
CA ILE A 17 33.17 -17.69 -7.80
C ILE A 17 31.76 -18.25 -8.00
N SER A 18 30.79 -17.36 -8.17
CA SER A 18 29.40 -17.76 -8.43
C SER A 18 29.20 -17.92 -9.95
N LEU A 19 29.03 -19.16 -10.42
CA LEU A 19 28.49 -19.41 -11.76
C LEU A 19 27.03 -18.94 -11.79
N ALA A 20 26.76 -17.91 -12.58
CA ALA A 20 25.42 -17.42 -12.83
C ALA A 20 24.65 -18.40 -13.73
N PHE A 21 23.79 -19.22 -13.15
CA PHE A 21 22.67 -19.79 -13.91
C PHE A 21 21.63 -18.69 -14.08
N THR A 22 21.53 -18.15 -15.29
CA THR A 22 20.45 -17.24 -15.70
C THR A 22 19.15 -18.03 -15.75
N THR A 23 18.44 -18.12 -14.62
CA THR A 23 17.01 -18.38 -14.67
C THR A 23 16.38 -17.12 -15.28
N LEU A 24 15.71 -17.29 -16.42
CA LEU A 24 14.90 -16.25 -17.04
C LEU A 24 13.76 -15.91 -16.07
N ALA A 25 14.04 -14.99 -15.14
CA ALA A 25 13.01 -14.33 -14.38
C ALA A 25 12.18 -13.48 -15.36
N PRO A 26 10.85 -13.44 -15.20
CA PRO A 26 10.03 -12.54 -15.99
C PRO A 26 10.57 -11.11 -15.83
N THR A 27 10.64 -10.40 -16.95
CA THR A 27 11.01 -8.98 -16.98
C THR A 27 10.03 -8.18 -16.14
N GLN A 28 10.50 -7.08 -15.54
CA GLN A 28 9.64 -6.12 -14.87
C GLN A 28 8.47 -5.72 -15.79
N GLY A 29 7.23 -5.88 -15.31
CA GLY A 29 6.00 -5.61 -16.06
C GLY A 29 5.26 -6.82 -16.66
N ALA A 30 5.67 -8.05 -16.34
CA ALA A 30 4.88 -9.25 -16.65
C ALA A 30 3.62 -9.34 -15.77
N SER A 31 2.51 -9.78 -16.34
CA SER A 31 1.27 -10.01 -15.59
C SER A 31 1.48 -11.12 -14.57
N LEU A 32 0.80 -11.06 -13.42
CA LEU A 32 0.78 -12.19 -12.48
C LEU A 32 0.26 -13.48 -13.15
N LEU A 33 -0.57 -13.36 -14.17
CA LEU A 33 -1.03 -14.50 -14.97
C LEU A 33 0.11 -15.18 -15.73
N ASP A 34 1.21 -14.47 -16.04
CA ASP A 34 2.38 -15.05 -16.71
C ASP A 34 3.15 -16.02 -15.81
N LEU A 35 2.93 -15.96 -14.49
CA LEU A 35 3.50 -16.89 -13.52
C LEU A 35 2.73 -18.22 -13.43
N LEU A 36 1.57 -18.32 -14.08
CA LEU A 36 0.79 -19.56 -14.13
C LEU A 36 1.35 -20.56 -15.16
N PRO A 37 1.09 -21.87 -15.00
CA PRO A 37 1.41 -22.84 -16.04
C PRO A 37 0.73 -22.52 -17.37
N GLY A 38 1.51 -22.23 -18.41
CA GLY A 38 0.98 -21.79 -19.72
C GLY A 38 0.74 -20.26 -19.83
N GLY A 39 1.18 -19.49 -18.83
CA GLY A 39 1.14 -18.03 -18.80
C GLY A 39 -0.27 -17.45 -18.87
N ALA A 40 -0.39 -16.25 -19.47
CA ALA A 40 -1.67 -15.54 -19.60
C ALA A 40 -2.78 -16.30 -20.33
N THR A 41 -2.45 -17.33 -21.12
CA THR A 41 -3.43 -18.17 -21.83
C THR A 41 -3.93 -19.35 -21.01
N SER A 42 -3.37 -19.55 -19.81
CA SER A 42 -3.76 -20.63 -18.91
C SER A 42 -5.24 -20.55 -18.53
N LYS A 43 -5.85 -21.73 -18.40
CA LYS A 43 -7.25 -21.89 -17.98
C LYS A 43 -7.33 -22.72 -16.72
N GLY A 44 -8.35 -22.47 -15.90
CA GLY A 44 -8.67 -23.31 -14.75
C GLY A 44 -7.68 -23.26 -13.58
N TYR A 45 -6.80 -22.26 -13.49
CA TYR A 45 -5.97 -22.03 -12.32
C TYR A 45 -6.50 -20.89 -11.45
N LEU A 46 -6.26 -21.01 -10.14
CA LEU A 46 -6.27 -19.93 -9.18
C LEU A 46 -4.82 -19.66 -8.78
N GLY A 47 -4.29 -18.49 -9.14
CA GLY A 47 -3.04 -17.98 -8.62
C GLY A 47 -3.27 -17.16 -7.36
N VAL A 48 -2.27 -17.11 -6.49
CA VAL A 48 -2.26 -16.29 -5.28
C VAL A 48 -0.95 -15.53 -5.16
N ASP A 49 -1.02 -14.24 -4.84
CA ASP A 49 0.14 -13.36 -4.72
C ASP A 49 0.17 -12.69 -3.33
N PHE A 50 1.24 -12.93 -2.58
CA PHE A 50 1.58 -12.22 -1.35
C PHE A 50 2.76 -11.32 -1.65
N SER A 51 2.49 -10.17 -2.25
CA SER A 51 3.53 -9.17 -2.50
C SER A 51 3.00 -7.78 -2.21
N GLU A 52 3.92 -6.86 -1.90
CA GLU A 52 3.56 -5.46 -1.77
C GLU A 52 3.05 -4.97 -3.13
N ARG A 53 1.73 -4.82 -3.23
CA ARG A 53 1.10 -4.53 -4.50
C ARG A 53 1.26 -3.05 -4.80
N GLN A 54 1.79 -2.74 -5.98
CA GLN A 54 1.78 -1.37 -6.46
C GLN A 54 0.35 -0.99 -6.85
N PRO A 55 -0.25 0.05 -6.23
CA PRO A 55 -1.58 0.49 -6.61
C PRO A 55 -1.60 0.88 -8.08
N THR A 56 -2.64 0.47 -8.78
CA THR A 56 -2.84 0.89 -10.17
C THR A 56 -3.32 2.33 -10.20
N SER A 57 -3.21 2.98 -11.37
CA SER A 57 -3.68 4.36 -11.57
C SER A 57 -5.09 4.62 -11.04
N GLY A 58 -6.03 3.69 -11.23
CA GLY A 58 -7.42 3.81 -10.76
C GLY A 58 -7.61 3.81 -9.25
N GLU A 59 -6.56 3.48 -8.49
CA GLU A 59 -6.63 3.36 -7.04
C GLU A 59 -6.02 4.57 -6.34
N ASN A 60 -5.12 5.31 -6.99
CA ASN A 60 -4.46 6.52 -6.46
C ASN A 60 -5.35 7.76 -6.65
N VAL A 61 -6.59 7.67 -6.14
CA VAL A 61 -7.65 8.65 -6.34
C VAL A 61 -8.34 9.01 -5.02
N SER A 62 -8.80 10.27 -4.91
CA SER A 62 -9.63 10.73 -3.81
C SER A 62 -11.10 10.47 -4.10
N ILE A 63 -11.78 9.68 -3.26
CA ILE A 63 -13.18 9.27 -3.43
C ILE A 63 -13.87 9.20 -2.07
N ILE A 64 -15.11 9.70 -2.02
CA ILE A 64 -16.03 9.52 -0.91
C ILE A 64 -17.10 8.52 -1.34
N THR A 65 -17.35 7.50 -0.53
CA THR A 65 -18.46 6.57 -0.70
C THR A 65 -19.28 6.45 0.57
N SER A 66 -20.55 6.10 0.39
CA SER A 66 -21.37 5.52 1.46
C SER A 66 -21.68 4.07 1.12
N ASN A 67 -21.65 3.22 2.14
CA ASN A 67 -21.71 1.78 2.00
C ASN A 67 -22.88 1.23 2.81
N LEU A 68 -23.55 0.23 2.25
CA LEU A 68 -24.50 -0.64 2.93
C LEU A 68 -23.96 -2.05 2.90
N SER A 69 -23.81 -2.62 4.09
CA SER A 69 -23.47 -4.03 4.26
C SER A 69 -24.54 -4.92 3.63
N ALA A 70 -24.11 -6.07 3.12
CA ALA A 70 -25.02 -7.09 2.62
C ALA A 70 -25.99 -7.53 3.72
N GLN A 71 -27.23 -7.83 3.33
CA GLN A 71 -28.25 -8.42 4.20
C GLN A 71 -28.74 -9.73 3.57
N PRO A 72 -29.37 -10.66 4.33
CA PRO A 72 -29.93 -11.87 3.74
C PRO A 72 -30.84 -11.55 2.55
N GLY A 73 -30.47 -12.02 1.36
CA GLY A 73 -31.20 -11.79 0.11
C GLY A 73 -31.03 -10.40 -0.53
N THR A 74 -30.19 -9.51 0.02
CA THR A 74 -29.89 -8.20 -0.56
C THR A 74 -28.38 -7.99 -0.71
N PRO A 75 -27.88 -7.67 -1.91
CA PRO A 75 -26.45 -7.44 -2.13
C PRO A 75 -25.97 -6.19 -1.36
N PRO A 76 -24.65 -6.09 -1.07
CA PRO A 76 -24.09 -4.86 -0.54
C PRO A 76 -24.22 -3.74 -1.59
N ASN A 77 -24.32 -2.49 -1.13
CA ASN A 77 -24.37 -1.33 -2.01
C ASN A 77 -23.31 -0.31 -1.64
N THR A 78 -22.67 0.27 -2.65
CA THR A 78 -21.70 1.34 -2.52
C THR A 78 -22.10 2.50 -3.42
N PHE A 79 -22.34 3.66 -2.82
CA PHE A 79 -22.77 4.86 -3.52
C PHE A 79 -21.65 5.89 -3.55
N LEU A 80 -21.37 6.42 -4.73
CA LEU A 80 -20.40 7.50 -4.91
C LEU A 80 -20.98 8.83 -4.41
N CYS A 81 -20.20 9.58 -3.64
CA CYS A 81 -20.56 10.90 -3.15
C CYS A 81 -19.65 11.98 -3.75
N SER A 82 -20.22 13.12 -4.12
CA SER A 82 -19.43 14.31 -4.47
C SER A 82 -18.86 15.03 -3.24
N SER A 83 -19.50 14.88 -2.08
CA SER A 83 -19.12 15.47 -0.79
C SER A 83 -19.79 14.71 0.38
N LEU A 84 -19.44 15.01 1.63
CA LEU A 84 -20.08 14.40 2.80
C LEU A 84 -21.57 14.73 2.95
N SER A 85 -22.01 15.86 2.37
CA SER A 85 -23.38 16.35 2.36
C SER A 85 -24.20 15.89 1.13
N ASP A 86 -23.58 15.14 0.22
CA ASP A 86 -24.25 14.57 -0.94
C ASP A 86 -25.39 13.61 -0.52
N ALA A 87 -26.53 13.66 -1.23
CA ALA A 87 -27.67 12.79 -0.95
C ALA A 87 -27.33 11.29 -1.08
N ASN A 88 -26.40 10.92 -1.96
CA ASN A 88 -25.88 9.56 -2.04
C ASN A 88 -25.10 9.17 -0.79
N CYS A 89 -24.46 10.12 -0.10
CA CYS A 89 -23.76 9.84 1.14
C CYS A 89 -24.71 9.49 2.29
N ALA A 90 -25.96 9.93 2.23
CA ALA A 90 -27.01 9.56 3.20
C ALA A 90 -27.61 8.16 2.97
N LYS A 91 -27.36 7.53 1.81
CA LYS A 91 -27.91 6.21 1.48
C LYS A 91 -27.22 5.05 2.21
N GLY A 92 -25.96 5.21 2.59
CA GLY A 92 -25.19 4.21 3.33
C GLY A 92 -25.28 4.36 4.84
N SER A 93 -25.01 3.26 5.54
CA SER A 93 -24.81 3.23 7.01
C SER A 93 -23.35 3.43 7.41
N PHE A 94 -22.42 3.40 6.45
CA PHE A 94 -21.00 3.71 6.70
C PHE A 94 -20.43 4.58 5.59
N VAL A 95 -19.91 5.76 5.95
CA VAL A 95 -19.19 6.63 5.00
C VAL A 95 -17.70 6.34 5.08
N ARG A 96 -17.09 6.15 3.92
CA ARG A 96 -15.64 5.99 3.74
C ARG A 96 -15.15 7.10 2.83
N ALA A 97 -14.17 7.88 3.27
CA ALA A 97 -13.49 8.85 2.44
C ALA A 97 -12.02 8.44 2.31
N GLN A 98 -11.63 7.99 1.12
CA GLN A 98 -10.24 7.76 0.78
C GLN A 98 -9.70 9.00 0.09
N LEU A 99 -8.64 9.57 0.62
CA LEU A 99 -8.05 10.80 0.11
C LEU A 99 -6.59 10.56 -0.23
N ILE A 100 -6.12 11.17 -1.31
CA ILE A 100 -4.69 11.41 -1.53
C ILE A 100 -4.40 12.83 -1.07
N LEU A 101 -3.53 12.97 -0.06
CA LEU A 101 -3.14 14.27 0.44
C LEU A 101 -2.27 15.00 -0.61
N PRO A 102 -2.67 16.19 -1.07
CA PRO A 102 -1.91 16.95 -2.05
C PRO A 102 -0.65 17.59 -1.42
N PRO A 103 0.24 18.17 -2.23
CA PRO A 103 1.25 19.11 -1.75
C PRO A 103 0.61 20.29 -1.00
N CYS A 104 1.35 20.85 -0.04
CA CYS A 104 0.90 22.06 0.64
C CYS A 104 0.96 23.27 -0.32
N GLU A 105 -0.16 23.95 -0.52
CA GLU A 105 -0.27 25.18 -1.31
C GLU A 105 0.14 26.41 -0.49
N THR A 106 -0.03 26.34 0.84
CA THR A 106 0.33 27.43 1.75
C THR A 106 1.12 26.93 2.96
N ALA A 107 1.90 27.83 3.56
CA ALA A 107 2.71 27.56 4.73
C ALA A 107 1.91 27.26 6.01
N ASN A 108 0.57 27.34 6.00
CA ASN A 108 -0.31 27.01 7.11
C ASN A 108 -1.27 25.86 6.79
N GLN A 109 -1.21 25.30 5.57
CA GLN A 109 -2.05 24.16 5.22
C GLN A 109 -1.67 22.95 6.06
N LEU A 110 -2.69 22.19 6.45
CA LEU A 110 -2.61 20.95 7.19
C LEU A 110 -3.08 19.80 6.29
N MET A 111 -2.76 18.57 6.66
CA MET A 111 -3.09 17.36 5.90
C MET A 111 -2.54 17.43 4.46
N CYS A 112 -1.23 17.69 4.33
CA CYS A 112 -0.57 17.87 3.04
C CYS A 112 0.91 17.43 3.06
N VAL A 113 1.46 17.19 1.87
CA VAL A 113 2.89 16.91 1.65
C VAL A 113 3.66 18.23 1.66
N GLU A 114 4.55 18.43 2.63
CA GLU A 114 5.33 19.67 2.75
C GLU A 114 6.61 19.63 1.92
N GLY A 115 7.24 18.46 1.78
CA GLY A 115 8.45 18.36 0.96
C GLY A 115 9.00 16.95 0.84
N LEU A 116 9.80 16.75 -0.20
CA LEU A 116 10.54 15.53 -0.48
C LEU A 116 12.03 15.86 -0.59
N SER A 117 12.89 15.08 0.06
CA SER A 117 14.34 15.13 -0.15
C SER A 117 14.86 13.77 -0.61
N ILE A 118 15.79 13.79 -1.55
CA ILE A 118 16.44 12.60 -2.11
C ILE A 118 17.95 12.71 -1.89
N GLY A 119 18.61 11.60 -1.63
CA GLY A 119 20.05 11.56 -1.42
C GLY A 119 20.63 10.17 -1.53
N THR A 120 21.90 10.04 -1.18
CA THR A 120 22.59 8.73 -1.07
C THR A 120 23.09 8.43 0.35
N SER A 121 23.03 9.42 1.24
CA SER A 121 23.35 9.29 2.66
C SER A 121 22.72 10.44 3.44
N ALA A 122 22.65 10.33 4.77
CA ALA A 122 22.09 11.40 5.61
C ALA A 122 22.86 12.74 5.49
N SER A 123 24.14 12.70 5.10
CA SER A 123 24.96 13.90 4.89
C SER A 123 24.89 14.44 3.45
N ASP A 124 24.32 13.68 2.52
CA ASP A 124 24.21 14.05 1.10
C ASP A 124 22.77 13.87 0.63
N MET A 125 21.91 14.76 1.13
CA MET A 125 20.50 14.88 0.78
C MET A 125 20.26 16.25 0.13
N GLU A 126 19.36 16.31 -0.84
CA GLU A 126 18.87 17.56 -1.42
C GLU A 126 17.34 17.63 -1.37
N LEU A 127 16.80 18.85 -1.31
CA LEU A 127 15.37 19.08 -1.45
C LEU A 127 14.97 18.92 -2.93
N ALA A 128 14.06 18.00 -3.20
CA ALA A 128 13.44 17.86 -4.51
C ALA A 128 12.44 19.00 -4.72
N VAL A 129 12.37 19.51 -5.94
CA VAL A 129 11.44 20.57 -6.33
C VAL A 129 10.11 19.94 -6.72
N LEU A 130 9.00 20.44 -6.15
CA LEU A 130 7.67 20.04 -6.59
C LEU A 130 7.51 20.42 -8.08
N ASP A 131 7.18 19.43 -8.91
CA ASP A 131 6.82 19.68 -10.29
C ASP A 131 5.33 20.09 -10.36
N HIS A 132 4.43 19.22 -9.89
CA HIS A 132 3.01 19.51 -9.77
C HIS A 132 2.26 18.47 -8.90
N GLU A 133 1.05 18.83 -8.46
CA GLU A 133 0.01 17.88 -8.05
C GLU A 133 -0.58 17.23 -9.31
N VAL A 134 -0.57 15.91 -9.37
CA VAL A 134 -1.12 15.11 -10.48
C VAL A 134 -2.61 15.35 -10.58
N ARG A 135 -3.10 15.70 -11.77
CA ARG A 135 -4.52 15.93 -12.00
C ARG A 135 -5.30 14.60 -11.91
N SER A 136 -6.01 14.41 -10.81
CA SER A 136 -6.79 13.21 -10.51
C SER A 136 -8.20 13.56 -9.99
N LEU A 137 -8.97 12.56 -9.58
CA LEU A 137 -10.22 12.75 -8.85
C LEU A 137 -9.93 13.41 -7.50
N THR A 138 -10.66 14.49 -7.21
CA THR A 138 -10.53 15.29 -6.00
C THR A 138 -11.82 15.27 -5.19
N THR A 139 -11.73 15.52 -3.89
CA THR A 139 -12.90 15.68 -3.02
C THR A 139 -12.80 17.00 -2.26
N PRO A 140 -13.93 17.69 -2.03
CA PRO A 140 -13.91 18.92 -1.24
C PRO A 140 -13.55 18.63 0.22
N ALA A 141 -12.97 19.62 0.90
CA ALA A 141 -12.82 19.58 2.34
C ALA A 141 -14.17 19.81 3.04
N ASP A 142 -14.31 19.26 4.24
CA ASP A 142 -15.41 19.54 5.16
C ASP A 142 -14.83 19.88 6.54
N VAL A 143 -14.65 21.17 6.79
CA VAL A 143 -14.05 21.67 8.03
C VAL A 143 -14.92 21.35 9.25
N ALA A 144 -16.25 21.31 9.09
CA ALA A 144 -17.16 21.05 10.19
C ALA A 144 -17.06 19.60 10.68
N LEU A 145 -16.86 18.66 9.75
CA LEU A 145 -16.73 17.24 10.06
C LEU A 145 -15.27 16.77 10.20
N GLY A 146 -14.28 17.64 9.91
CA GLY A 146 -12.87 17.31 10.03
C GLY A 146 -12.27 16.57 8.83
N LEU A 147 -12.91 16.63 7.66
CA LEU A 147 -12.39 16.02 6.43
C LEU A 147 -11.50 17.02 5.66
N PRO A 148 -10.22 16.71 5.37
CA PRO A 148 -9.40 17.55 4.50
C PRO A 148 -9.79 17.40 3.02
N ARG A 149 -9.30 18.31 2.18
CA ARG A 149 -9.43 18.19 0.72
C ARG A 149 -8.68 16.94 0.27
N GLY A 150 -9.33 16.12 -0.57
CA GLY A 150 -8.65 15.07 -1.32
C GLY A 150 -8.12 15.59 -2.64
N GLY A 151 -6.83 15.40 -2.89
CA GLY A 151 -6.13 15.76 -4.13
C GLY A 151 -5.70 14.53 -4.93
N GLY A 152 -4.65 14.70 -5.72
CA GLY A 152 -3.92 13.61 -6.40
C GLY A 152 -2.53 13.35 -5.83
N PRO A 153 -1.83 12.31 -6.33
CA PRO A 153 -0.39 12.13 -6.10
C PRO A 153 0.40 13.38 -6.48
N SER A 154 1.66 13.46 -6.05
CA SER A 154 2.54 14.58 -6.44
C SER A 154 3.82 14.11 -7.09
N LEU A 155 4.26 14.83 -8.11
CA LEU A 155 5.51 14.57 -8.82
C LEU A 155 6.57 15.58 -8.39
N TRP A 156 7.77 15.08 -8.10
CA TRP A 156 8.90 15.84 -7.60
C TRP A 156 10.15 15.55 -8.45
N LYS A 157 11.00 16.56 -8.60
CA LYS A 157 12.25 16.50 -9.36
C LYS A 157 13.46 16.71 -8.46
N SER A 158 14.33 15.71 -8.42
CA SER A 158 15.68 15.82 -7.88
C SER A 158 16.57 16.55 -8.92
N ALA A 159 17.55 17.32 -8.46
CA ALA A 159 18.54 17.97 -9.32
C ALA A 159 19.81 17.12 -9.48
N LYS A 160 20.12 16.26 -8.50
CA LYS A 160 21.39 15.51 -8.40
C LYS A 160 21.22 14.00 -8.44
N PHE A 161 20.11 13.46 -7.94
CA PHE A 161 19.95 12.02 -7.73
C PHE A 161 18.91 11.43 -8.70
N ALA A 162 19.38 10.65 -9.65
CA ALA A 162 18.52 9.92 -10.57
C ALA A 162 17.99 8.63 -9.92
N ASN A 163 16.82 8.20 -10.36
CA ASN A 163 16.32 6.86 -10.18
C ASN A 163 17.08 5.86 -11.07
N LYS A 164 16.78 4.56 -10.95
CA LYS A 164 17.53 3.50 -11.63
C LYS A 164 17.46 3.56 -13.16
N SER A 165 16.45 4.23 -13.72
CA SER A 165 16.32 4.44 -15.16
C SER A 165 17.14 5.64 -15.69
N GLY A 166 17.78 6.41 -14.80
CA GLY A 166 18.50 7.64 -15.14
C GLY A 166 17.64 8.91 -15.14
N ASN A 167 16.35 8.80 -14.82
CA ASN A 167 15.44 9.94 -14.67
C ASN A 167 15.49 10.49 -13.24
N PHE A 168 15.26 11.80 -13.05
CA PHE A 168 15.36 12.46 -11.73
C PHE A 168 13.99 12.64 -11.05
N THR A 169 13.01 11.84 -11.44
CA THR A 169 11.61 12.01 -11.06
C THR A 169 11.16 10.99 -10.01
N TYR A 170 10.46 11.50 -9.00
CA TYR A 170 9.92 10.73 -7.88
C TYR A 170 8.47 11.16 -7.60
N GLY A 171 7.58 10.20 -7.40
CA GLY A 171 6.21 10.37 -6.98
C GLY A 171 6.04 10.22 -5.47
N VAL A 172 5.12 11.00 -4.90
CA VAL A 172 4.62 10.81 -3.54
C VAL A 172 3.14 10.49 -3.59
N ILE A 173 2.75 9.37 -2.97
CA ILE A 173 1.37 8.94 -2.78
C ILE A 173 1.11 8.94 -1.27
N ALA A 174 0.41 9.95 -0.77
CA ALA A 174 0.05 10.08 0.64
C ALA A 174 -1.44 9.77 0.83
N ARG A 175 -1.78 8.49 0.94
CA ARG A 175 -3.17 8.04 1.08
C ARG A 175 -3.59 8.05 2.54
N VAL A 176 -4.77 8.59 2.80
CA VAL A 176 -5.45 8.49 4.10
C VAL A 176 -6.87 7.99 3.92
N VAL A 177 -7.39 7.29 4.92
CA VAL A 177 -8.76 6.78 4.92
C VAL A 177 -9.49 7.27 6.15
N TYR A 178 -10.60 7.95 5.92
CA TYR A 178 -11.53 8.43 6.92
C TYR A 178 -12.80 7.57 6.93
N GLY A 179 -13.36 7.35 8.12
CA GLY A 179 -14.55 6.54 8.33
C GLY A 179 -15.54 7.20 9.28
N GLN A 180 -16.83 7.11 8.95
CA GLN A 180 -17.93 7.52 9.83
C GLN A 180 -19.01 6.44 9.80
N ASN A 181 -19.25 5.83 10.96
CA ASN A 181 -20.39 4.94 11.14
C ASN A 181 -21.66 5.77 11.38
N ARG A 182 -22.66 5.62 10.51
CA ARG A 182 -23.97 6.26 10.61
C ARG A 182 -25.01 5.37 11.27
N GLU A 183 -24.67 4.13 11.62
CA GLU A 183 -25.50 3.10 12.28
C GLU A 183 -26.69 2.61 11.43
N ALA A 184 -27.50 3.52 10.91
CA ALA A 184 -28.64 3.24 10.03
C ALA A 184 -28.73 4.23 8.87
N VAL A 185 -29.43 3.82 7.80
CA VAL A 185 -29.73 4.68 6.64
C VAL A 185 -30.50 5.90 7.11
N GLY A 186 -30.07 7.10 6.69
CA GLY A 186 -30.77 8.35 7.00
C GLY A 186 -30.67 8.82 8.47
N ALA A 187 -29.80 8.24 9.29
CA ALA A 187 -29.62 8.66 10.69
C ALA A 187 -28.95 10.05 10.79
N ALA A 188 -29.77 11.11 10.83
CA ALA A 188 -29.32 12.50 10.83
C ALA A 188 -28.41 12.86 12.02
N GLY A 189 -28.62 12.26 13.20
CA GLY A 189 -27.83 12.55 14.40
C GLY A 189 -26.35 12.18 14.30
N LYS A 190 -26.00 11.18 13.49
CA LYS A 190 -24.61 10.73 13.27
C LYS A 190 -23.98 11.31 12.02
N ALA A 191 -24.78 11.79 11.06
CA ALA A 191 -24.28 12.45 9.86
C ALA A 191 -23.45 13.71 10.18
N ASN A 192 -23.78 14.40 11.27
CA ASN A 192 -23.09 15.61 11.74
C ASN A 192 -21.93 15.33 12.72
N ALA A 193 -21.62 14.08 13.02
CA ALA A 193 -20.49 13.74 13.89
C ALA A 193 -19.16 13.86 13.12
N PRO A 194 -18.03 14.18 13.78
CA PRO A 194 -16.74 14.20 13.10
C PRO A 194 -16.45 12.87 12.39
N ILE A 195 -15.89 12.96 11.18
CA ILE A 195 -15.36 11.79 10.49
C ILE A 195 -13.96 11.49 11.03
N THR A 196 -13.67 10.23 11.31
CA THR A 196 -12.45 9.84 11.99
C THR A 196 -11.43 9.31 11.01
N LEU A 197 -10.18 9.74 11.15
CA LEU A 197 -9.06 9.16 10.41
C LEU A 197 -8.76 7.74 10.92
N THR A 198 -8.78 6.77 10.01
CA THR A 198 -8.70 5.33 10.33
C THR A 198 -7.39 4.69 9.91
N SER A 199 -6.78 5.17 8.82
CA SER A 199 -5.47 4.71 8.38
C SER A 199 -4.77 5.69 7.46
N MET A 200 -3.45 5.49 7.35
CA MET A 200 -2.58 6.19 6.41
C MET A 200 -1.64 5.19 5.75
N ASN A 201 -1.33 5.46 4.48
CA ASN A 201 -0.27 4.82 3.72
C ASN A 201 0.48 5.91 2.93
N LEU A 202 1.75 6.10 3.26
CA LEU A 202 2.67 7.00 2.58
C LEU A 202 3.62 6.16 1.76
N SER A 203 3.78 6.51 0.48
CA SER A 203 4.73 5.88 -0.41
C SER A 203 5.49 6.93 -1.21
N VAL A 204 6.80 6.74 -1.31
CA VAL A 204 7.64 7.44 -2.28
C VAL A 204 8.05 6.42 -3.32
N ILE A 205 7.88 6.76 -4.59
CA ILE A 205 8.14 5.87 -5.71
C ILE A 205 8.97 6.58 -6.78
N PRO A 206 10.02 5.97 -7.33
CA PRO A 206 10.66 6.50 -8.51
C PRO A 206 9.75 6.28 -9.72
N VAL A 207 9.71 7.26 -10.63
CA VAL A 207 8.86 7.17 -11.82
C VAL A 207 9.54 7.70 -13.07
N THR A 208 9.10 7.23 -14.23
CA THR A 208 9.40 7.81 -15.54
C THR A 208 8.09 8.20 -16.24
N GLN A 209 8.06 9.39 -16.85
CA GLN A 209 6.91 9.81 -17.66
C GLN A 209 7.01 9.21 -19.06
N LYS A 210 6.09 8.31 -19.40
CA LYS A 210 5.97 7.73 -20.74
C LYS A 210 4.85 8.43 -21.50
N ALA A 211 5.20 9.11 -22.59
CA ALA A 211 4.23 9.70 -23.51
C ALA A 211 3.38 8.63 -24.23
N GLY A 212 2.13 8.95 -24.50
CA GLY A 212 1.19 8.05 -25.20
C GLY A 212 -0.26 8.53 -25.12
N LYS A 213 -1.18 7.65 -25.52
CA LYS A 213 -2.62 7.88 -25.37
C LYS A 213 -3.04 7.58 -23.94
N TYR A 214 -2.92 8.59 -23.10
CA TYR A 214 -3.33 8.53 -21.70
C TYR A 214 -4.25 9.70 -21.38
N TYR A 215 -5.19 9.47 -20.49
CA TYR A 215 -6.24 10.41 -20.16
C TYR A 215 -6.33 10.61 -18.63
N PRO A 216 -6.95 11.71 -18.19
CA PRO A 216 -7.37 11.83 -16.80
C PRO A 216 -8.39 10.76 -16.42
N LEU A 217 -8.43 10.43 -15.13
CA LEU A 217 -9.40 9.49 -14.57
C LEU A 217 -10.75 10.15 -14.29
N GLU A 218 -11.82 9.37 -14.44
CA GLU A 218 -13.16 9.68 -13.97
C GLU A 218 -13.71 8.54 -13.11
N SER A 219 -14.62 8.88 -12.20
CA SER A 219 -15.43 7.90 -11.46
C SER A 219 -16.83 7.83 -12.07
N TYR A 220 -17.43 6.64 -12.02
CA TYR A 220 -18.78 6.40 -12.53
C TYR A 220 -19.53 5.45 -11.62
N THR A 221 -20.86 5.56 -11.59
CA THR A 221 -21.72 4.59 -10.91
C THR A 221 -21.97 3.38 -11.80
N SER A 222 -22.03 2.20 -11.19
CA SER A 222 -22.34 0.94 -11.88
C SER A 222 -23.25 0.08 -11.01
N VAL A 223 -23.67 -1.05 -11.55
CA VAL A 223 -24.43 -2.08 -10.82
C VAL A 223 -23.71 -3.40 -11.02
N ASN A 224 -23.44 -4.10 -9.92
CA ASN A 224 -22.86 -5.43 -9.95
C ASN A 224 -23.85 -6.43 -10.56
N PRO A 225 -23.37 -7.59 -11.07
CA PRO A 225 -24.26 -8.62 -11.61
C PRO A 225 -25.29 -9.16 -10.59
N ASP A 226 -25.04 -9.01 -9.29
CA ASP A 226 -25.97 -9.36 -8.21
C ASP A 226 -27.04 -8.28 -7.94
N GLY A 227 -27.02 -7.17 -8.67
CA GLY A 227 -27.94 -6.04 -8.54
C GLY A 227 -27.50 -4.96 -7.55
N GLY A 228 -26.39 -5.13 -6.84
CA GLY A 228 -25.87 -4.15 -5.90
C GLY A 228 -25.31 -2.91 -6.60
N ALA A 229 -25.68 -1.72 -6.14
CA ALA A 229 -25.06 -0.48 -6.60
C ALA A 229 -23.57 -0.47 -6.26
N THR A 230 -22.75 0.00 -7.20
CA THR A 230 -21.30 0.12 -7.02
C THR A 230 -20.77 1.33 -7.78
N PHE A 231 -19.46 1.52 -7.77
CA PHE A 231 -18.77 2.52 -8.58
C PHE A 231 -17.54 1.90 -9.25
N GLY A 232 -17.04 2.59 -10.27
CA GLY A 232 -15.76 2.28 -10.89
C GLY A 232 -14.96 3.55 -11.13
N VAL A 233 -13.69 3.36 -11.45
CA VAL A 233 -12.76 4.40 -11.88
C VAL A 233 -12.17 3.96 -13.20
N ARG A 234 -12.15 4.86 -14.18
CA ARG A 234 -11.63 4.57 -15.52
C ARG A 234 -10.98 5.80 -16.14
N GLN A 235 -10.28 5.60 -17.25
CA GLN A 235 -9.85 6.67 -18.13
C GLN A 235 -11.07 7.36 -18.74
N THR A 236 -11.03 8.69 -18.90
CA THR A 236 -12.07 9.44 -19.61
C THR A 236 -12.11 9.12 -21.12
N GLY A 237 -11.02 8.63 -21.69
CA GLY A 237 -10.96 8.09 -23.05
C GLY A 237 -11.08 6.56 -23.09
N ASN A 238 -11.46 6.01 -24.23
CA ASN A 238 -11.64 4.56 -24.44
C ASN A 238 -10.56 3.92 -25.35
N ASP A 239 -9.66 4.73 -25.93
CA ASP A 239 -8.60 4.29 -26.84
C ASP A 239 -7.19 4.46 -26.21
N TYR A 240 -7.10 4.28 -24.89
CA TYR A 240 -5.86 4.45 -24.15
C TYR A 240 -4.85 3.33 -24.40
N ASP A 241 -3.57 3.66 -24.28
CA ASP A 241 -2.47 2.71 -24.31
C ASP A 241 -2.46 1.84 -23.05
N ASN A 242 -1.72 0.71 -23.09
CA ASN A 242 -1.62 -0.20 -21.95
C ASN A 242 -1.19 0.53 -20.65
N LEU A 243 -2.04 0.42 -19.62
CA LEU A 243 -1.88 1.03 -18.30
C LEU A 243 -0.99 0.20 -17.35
N ALA A 244 -0.43 -0.91 -17.81
CA ALA A 244 0.48 -1.73 -17.02
C ALA A 244 1.66 -0.91 -16.47
N ASP A 245 1.89 -1.06 -15.17
CA ASP A 245 2.85 -0.34 -14.34
C ASP A 245 2.67 1.19 -14.29
N CYS A 246 1.51 1.73 -14.68
CA CYS A 246 1.20 3.14 -14.49
C CYS A 246 0.79 3.39 -13.04
N ALA A 247 1.63 4.13 -12.31
CA ALA A 247 1.31 4.66 -10.98
C ALA A 247 0.14 5.65 -11.05
N TRP A 248 0.10 6.47 -12.10
CA TRP A 248 -1.01 7.33 -12.46
C TRP A 248 -0.95 7.71 -13.95
N THR A 249 -2.02 8.33 -14.44
CA THR A 249 -2.12 8.85 -15.80
C THR A 249 -2.51 10.31 -15.80
N GLU A 250 -2.01 11.02 -16.80
CA GLU A 250 -2.38 12.39 -17.12
C GLU A 250 -2.61 12.50 -18.63
N LEU A 251 -3.08 13.65 -19.08
CA LEU A 251 -3.30 13.85 -20.51
C LEU A 251 -1.99 13.73 -21.27
N GLY A 252 -1.89 12.70 -22.11
CA GLY A 252 -0.75 12.46 -23.00
C GLY A 252 0.43 11.68 -22.37
N PHE A 253 0.38 11.31 -21.09
CA PHE A 253 1.43 10.48 -20.48
C PHE A 253 0.96 9.63 -19.29
N CYS A 254 1.72 8.56 -19.03
CA CYS A 254 1.60 7.74 -17.83
C CYS A 254 2.91 7.82 -17.03
N ALA A 255 2.82 7.98 -15.71
CA ALA A 255 3.96 7.84 -14.83
C ALA A 255 4.16 6.35 -14.52
N LYS A 256 5.21 5.76 -15.09
CA LYS A 256 5.55 4.36 -14.87
C LYS A 256 6.40 4.19 -13.62
N TYR A 257 6.13 3.16 -12.84
CA TYR A 257 6.98 2.77 -11.72
C TYR A 257 8.40 2.43 -12.21
N GLU A 258 9.40 2.94 -11.50
CA GLU A 258 10.81 2.64 -11.69
C GLU A 258 11.44 2.13 -10.39
N ASP A 259 12.64 1.57 -10.51
CA ASP A 259 13.42 1.18 -9.34
C ASP A 259 14.20 2.36 -8.75
N PHE A 260 14.44 2.27 -7.45
CA PHE A 260 15.37 3.15 -6.78
C PHE A 260 16.79 2.86 -7.27
N ALA A 261 17.58 3.92 -7.50
CA ALA A 261 19.01 3.74 -7.68
C ALA A 261 19.63 3.18 -6.39
N ASP A 262 20.77 2.51 -6.53
CA ASP A 262 21.43 1.89 -5.38
C ASP A 262 21.78 2.98 -4.33
N ASN A 263 21.58 2.65 -3.05
CA ASN A 263 21.77 3.55 -1.91
C ASN A 263 20.88 4.82 -1.90
N THR A 264 19.81 4.89 -2.70
CA THR A 264 18.86 6.02 -2.61
C THR A 264 18.33 6.13 -1.18
N ARG A 265 18.45 7.32 -0.59
CA ARG A 265 17.87 7.69 0.70
C ARG A 265 16.80 8.73 0.45
N VAL A 266 15.67 8.60 1.13
CA VAL A 266 14.48 9.41 0.91
C VAL A 266 14.07 10.01 2.24
N ALA A 267 13.77 11.32 2.26
CA ALA A 267 13.09 11.96 3.36
C ALA A 267 11.77 12.58 2.90
N LEU A 268 10.66 12.17 3.50
CA LEU A 268 9.34 12.75 3.26
C LEU A 268 8.94 13.59 4.46
N THR A 269 8.52 14.83 4.22
CA THR A 269 8.00 15.74 5.24
C THR A 269 6.51 15.99 5.01
N MET A 270 5.71 15.73 6.03
CA MET A 270 4.25 15.83 6.02
C MET A 270 3.76 16.77 7.12
N ARG A 271 2.64 17.44 6.87
CA ARG A 271 1.87 18.15 7.90
C ARG A 271 0.57 17.43 8.14
N MET A 272 0.40 16.86 9.32
CA MET A 272 -0.66 15.90 9.59
C MET A 272 -1.30 16.13 10.96
N GLY A 273 -2.55 15.69 11.11
CA GLY A 273 -3.22 15.64 12.40
C GLY A 273 -2.46 14.75 13.37
N ALA A 274 -2.45 15.14 14.65
CA ALA A 274 -1.78 14.43 15.73
C ALA A 274 -2.29 12.99 15.82
N GLU A 275 -3.57 12.75 15.54
CA GLU A 275 -4.21 11.42 15.49
C GLU A 275 -3.51 10.37 14.61
N MET A 276 -2.59 10.79 13.73
CA MET A 276 -1.75 9.92 12.91
C MET A 276 -0.39 9.59 13.53
N THR A 277 -0.04 10.24 14.63
CA THR A 277 1.09 9.88 15.47
C THR A 277 0.65 8.77 16.43
N GLY A 278 1.58 7.90 16.79
CA GLY A 278 1.30 6.65 17.49
C GLY A 278 2.35 5.62 17.08
N TRP A 279 1.92 4.40 16.78
CA TRP A 279 2.79 3.43 16.10
C TRP A 279 2.66 3.52 14.59
N LEU A 280 3.80 3.69 13.95
CA LEU A 280 3.97 3.56 12.51
C LEU A 280 4.53 2.18 12.18
N TYR A 281 4.22 1.68 11.01
CA TYR A 281 4.83 0.47 10.49
C TYR A 281 5.10 0.57 9.00
N GLY A 282 6.01 -0.22 8.46
CA GLY A 282 6.21 -0.21 7.01
C GLY A 282 7.47 -0.91 6.53
N ARG A 283 7.87 -0.54 5.31
CA ARG A 283 8.97 -1.15 4.57
C ARG A 283 10.00 -0.08 4.25
N MET A 284 11.05 -0.08 5.06
CA MET A 284 12.21 0.80 4.95
C MET A 284 13.32 0.29 5.87
N LYS A 285 14.53 0.84 5.76
CA LYS A 285 15.68 0.53 6.64
C LYS A 285 16.46 1.79 7.00
N ASP A 286 17.21 1.73 8.09
CA ASP A 286 18.00 2.84 8.64
C ASP A 286 17.20 4.14 8.77
N VAL A 287 16.07 4.01 9.47
CA VAL A 287 15.06 5.07 9.62
C VAL A 287 15.47 6.08 10.67
N ASP A 288 15.30 7.35 10.32
CA ASP A 288 15.29 8.50 11.21
C ASP A 288 13.93 9.19 11.13
N VAL A 289 13.31 9.47 12.28
CA VAL A 289 12.00 10.14 12.34
C VAL A 289 12.08 11.35 13.24
N LYS A 290 11.60 12.48 12.73
CA LYS A 290 11.46 13.73 13.48
C LYS A 290 10.00 14.16 13.49
N VAL A 291 9.51 14.51 14.67
CA VAL A 291 8.15 15.05 14.86
C VAL A 291 8.26 16.39 15.58
N ASP A 292 7.88 17.46 14.88
CA ASP A 292 7.83 18.81 15.41
C ASP A 292 6.35 19.22 15.54
N PRO A 293 5.84 19.54 16.73
CA PRO A 293 4.47 20.03 16.88
C PRO A 293 4.23 21.31 16.08
N ILE A 294 3.12 21.37 15.34
CA ILE A 294 2.64 22.59 14.67
C ILE A 294 1.69 23.33 15.63
N ASP A 295 0.75 22.59 16.21
CA ASP A 295 -0.19 23.04 17.24
C ASP A 295 -0.66 21.85 18.09
N ALA A 296 -1.65 22.05 18.96
CA ALA A 296 -2.17 20.99 19.85
C ALA A 296 -2.80 19.78 19.15
N LYS A 297 -3.13 19.91 17.86
CA LYS A 297 -3.82 18.88 17.05
C LYS A 297 -3.04 18.48 15.80
N ASN A 298 -1.88 19.08 15.53
CA ASN A 298 -1.16 18.88 14.28
C ASN A 298 0.35 18.82 14.49
N ASN A 299 0.99 17.96 13.70
CA ASN A 299 2.43 17.71 13.73
C ASN A 299 3.03 17.85 12.33
N ARG A 300 4.26 18.35 12.28
CA ARG A 300 5.15 18.22 11.14
C ARG A 300 5.98 16.95 11.36
N ILE A 301 5.87 15.99 10.46
CA ILE A 301 6.54 14.70 10.56
C ILE A 301 7.51 14.58 9.39
N LYS A 302 8.80 14.41 9.68
CA LYS A 302 9.83 14.06 8.69
C LYS A 302 10.26 12.62 8.93
N ILE A 303 10.13 11.77 7.91
CA ILE A 303 10.60 10.37 7.94
C ILE A 303 11.68 10.23 6.88
N GLU A 304 12.89 9.87 7.30
CA GLU A 304 14.05 9.68 6.45
C GLU A 304 14.54 8.23 6.53
N ALA A 305 14.66 7.54 5.39
CA ALA A 305 15.08 6.14 5.38
C ALA A 305 15.60 5.70 4.01
N LEU A 306 16.25 4.54 3.97
CA LEU A 306 16.51 3.81 2.73
C LEU A 306 15.31 2.90 2.38
N PRO A 307 15.01 2.72 1.09
CA PRO A 307 14.06 1.72 0.66
C PRO A 307 14.60 0.32 0.94
N VAL A 308 13.70 -0.63 1.13
CA VAL A 308 14.06 -2.03 1.41
C VAL A 308 13.43 -2.98 0.42
N ASN A 309 14.21 -3.95 -0.02
CA ASN A 309 13.72 -5.05 -0.83
C ASN A 309 12.79 -5.94 -0.02
N ALA A 310 11.52 -6.02 -0.42
CA ALA A 310 10.53 -6.88 0.20
C ALA A 310 10.20 -8.05 -0.75
N PRO A 311 10.64 -9.28 -0.45
CA PRO A 311 10.31 -10.42 -1.27
C PRO A 311 8.80 -10.67 -1.24
N GLY A 312 8.26 -11.11 -2.37
CA GLY A 312 6.89 -11.61 -2.46
C GLY A 312 6.87 -13.13 -2.56
N ALA A 313 5.69 -13.70 -2.38
CA ALA A 313 5.43 -15.10 -2.67
C ALA A 313 4.29 -15.24 -3.68
N PHE A 314 4.44 -16.21 -4.59
CA PHE A 314 3.42 -16.55 -5.56
C PHE A 314 3.18 -18.05 -5.54
N GLY A 315 1.92 -18.46 -5.62
CA GLY A 315 1.52 -19.85 -5.72
C GLY A 315 0.36 -20.01 -6.67
N TYR A 316 0.06 -21.25 -7.04
CA TYR A 316 -1.11 -21.56 -7.84
C TYR A 316 -1.66 -22.95 -7.52
N ILE A 317 -2.95 -23.13 -7.75
CA ILE A 317 -3.68 -24.39 -7.63
C ILE A 317 -4.66 -24.51 -8.79
N LYS A 318 -4.94 -25.72 -9.29
CA LYS A 318 -6.06 -25.88 -10.24
C LYS A 318 -7.37 -25.68 -9.50
N LYS A 319 -8.33 -24.99 -10.12
CA LYS A 319 -9.68 -24.81 -9.56
C LYS A 319 -10.34 -26.14 -9.21
N SER A 320 -10.11 -27.17 -10.03
CA SER A 320 -10.60 -28.54 -9.80
C SER A 320 -10.03 -29.21 -8.54
N GLU A 321 -8.88 -28.74 -8.03
CA GLU A 321 -8.20 -29.29 -6.86
C GLU A 321 -8.56 -28.57 -5.57
N LEU A 322 -9.33 -27.47 -5.62
CA LEU A 322 -9.72 -26.69 -4.43
C LEU A 322 -10.49 -27.55 -3.42
N ALA A 323 -11.47 -28.32 -3.87
CA ALA A 323 -12.25 -29.20 -3.00
C ALA A 323 -11.39 -30.24 -2.24
N SER A 324 -10.25 -30.63 -2.81
CA SER A 324 -9.28 -31.55 -2.17
C SER A 324 -8.27 -30.83 -1.26
N ASN A 325 -8.30 -29.50 -1.22
CA ASN A 325 -7.44 -28.65 -0.39
C ASN A 325 -8.30 -27.79 0.56
N PRO A 326 -8.94 -28.40 1.59
CA PRO A 326 -9.99 -27.75 2.38
C PRO A 326 -9.53 -26.49 3.13
N LYS A 327 -8.25 -26.39 3.51
CA LYS A 327 -7.69 -25.19 4.12
C LYS A 327 -7.68 -24.01 3.15
N ILE A 328 -7.18 -24.23 1.93
CA ILE A 328 -7.16 -23.22 0.87
C ILE A 328 -8.60 -22.88 0.46
N ASP A 329 -9.43 -23.89 0.22
CA ASP A 329 -10.83 -23.71 -0.19
C ASP A 329 -11.61 -22.81 0.79
N ALA A 330 -11.46 -23.05 2.10
CA ALA A 330 -12.10 -22.24 3.12
C ALA A 330 -11.67 -20.76 3.07
N ARG A 331 -10.38 -20.50 2.84
CA ARG A 331 -9.85 -19.13 2.75
C ARG A 331 -10.30 -18.41 1.47
N VAL A 332 -10.35 -19.11 0.34
CA VAL A 332 -10.85 -18.57 -0.94
C VAL A 332 -12.35 -18.27 -0.84
N ARG A 333 -13.15 -19.16 -0.24
CA ARG A 333 -14.59 -18.92 0.00
C ARG A 333 -14.84 -17.73 0.91
N LEU A 334 -14.03 -17.58 1.96
CA LEU A 334 -14.15 -16.47 2.90
C LEU A 334 -13.85 -15.14 2.21
N SER A 335 -12.75 -15.07 1.45
CA SER A 335 -12.32 -13.84 0.76
C SER A 335 -13.24 -13.45 -0.40
N SER A 336 -13.72 -14.42 -1.18
CA SER A 336 -14.56 -14.16 -2.36
C SER A 336 -16.06 -14.03 -2.04
N GLY A 337 -16.48 -14.48 -0.86
CA GLY A 337 -17.88 -14.74 -0.56
C GLY A 337 -18.48 -15.84 -1.45
N VAL A 338 -19.71 -16.26 -1.16
CA VAL A 338 -20.38 -17.36 -1.90
C VAL A 338 -20.52 -17.05 -3.39
N PHE A 339 -20.95 -15.82 -3.70
CA PHE A 339 -21.18 -15.40 -5.08
C PHE A 339 -19.86 -15.32 -5.88
N GLY A 340 -18.86 -14.60 -5.37
CA GLY A 340 -17.55 -14.48 -6.03
C GLY A 340 -16.85 -15.82 -6.18
N TYR A 341 -16.94 -16.68 -5.17
CA TYR A 341 -16.40 -18.04 -5.23
C TYR A 341 -17.04 -18.86 -6.37
N ASN A 342 -18.38 -18.83 -6.48
CA ASN A 342 -19.09 -19.54 -7.54
C ASN A 342 -18.78 -18.99 -8.93
N MET A 343 -18.69 -17.66 -9.07
CA MET A 343 -18.26 -17.02 -10.32
C MET A 343 -16.83 -17.45 -10.71
N MET A 344 -15.92 -17.47 -9.73
CA MET A 344 -14.54 -17.90 -9.94
C MET A 344 -14.47 -19.34 -10.45
N LEU A 345 -15.23 -20.26 -9.84
CA LEU A 345 -15.27 -21.66 -10.26
C LEU A 345 -15.89 -21.86 -11.65
N GLN A 346 -16.93 -21.09 -11.99
CA GLN A 346 -17.62 -21.19 -13.28
C GLN A 346 -16.81 -20.57 -14.43
N SER A 347 -15.91 -19.63 -14.12
CA SER A 347 -15.05 -19.01 -15.13
C SER A 347 -14.03 -20.02 -15.68
N GLU A 348 -14.01 -20.19 -17.02
CA GLU A 348 -13.00 -20.99 -17.70
C GLU A 348 -11.58 -20.42 -17.52
N GLY A 349 -11.46 -19.10 -17.50
CA GLY A 349 -10.17 -18.41 -17.43
C GLY A 349 -9.51 -18.60 -16.07
N SER A 350 -8.17 -18.62 -16.04
CA SER A 350 -7.45 -18.51 -14.77
C SER A 350 -7.70 -17.16 -14.12
N ILE A 351 -7.65 -17.13 -12.79
CA ILE A 351 -7.73 -15.92 -11.98
C ILE A 351 -6.49 -15.86 -11.08
N VAL A 352 -6.04 -14.66 -10.72
CA VAL A 352 -5.03 -14.47 -9.69
C VAL A 352 -5.55 -13.48 -8.67
N ASP A 353 -5.53 -13.89 -7.40
CA ASP A 353 -5.94 -13.05 -6.28
C ASP A 353 -4.71 -12.54 -5.52
N GLY A 354 -4.72 -11.24 -5.24
CA GLY A 354 -3.71 -10.59 -4.40
C GLY A 354 -4.14 -10.63 -2.94
N TYR A 355 -3.27 -11.15 -2.07
CA TYR A 355 -3.46 -11.16 -0.63
C TYR A 355 -2.55 -10.12 0.01
N ASP A 356 -3.13 -9.30 0.89
CA ASP A 356 -2.41 -8.24 1.61
C ASP A 356 -1.22 -8.83 2.39
N PRO A 357 0.03 -8.37 2.18
CA PRO A 357 1.13 -8.79 3.03
C PRO A 357 1.00 -8.25 4.46
N VAL A 358 0.11 -7.29 4.72
CA VAL A 358 -0.06 -6.69 6.05
C VAL A 358 -1.19 -7.39 6.82
N GLY A 359 -0.84 -8.05 7.92
CA GLY A 359 -1.77 -8.69 8.86
C GLY A 359 -2.26 -10.07 8.43
N ASN A 360 -2.05 -10.46 7.17
CA ASN A 360 -2.69 -11.63 6.61
C ASN A 360 -1.95 -12.96 6.85
N PHE A 361 -1.67 -13.26 8.12
CA PHE A 361 -0.94 -14.46 8.52
C PHE A 361 -1.74 -15.75 8.28
N GLU A 362 -3.06 -15.71 8.41
CA GLU A 362 -3.91 -16.90 8.26
C GLU A 362 -3.99 -17.35 6.80
N ASP A 363 -4.20 -16.43 5.85
CA ASP A 363 -4.15 -16.78 4.43
C ASP A 363 -2.75 -17.27 4.08
N PHE A 364 -1.70 -16.54 4.49
CA PHE A 364 -0.33 -16.95 4.20
C PHE A 364 -0.03 -18.40 4.65
N ALA A 365 -0.40 -18.76 5.89
CA ALA A 365 -0.19 -20.11 6.41
C ALA A 365 -1.04 -21.17 5.67
N ALA A 366 -2.24 -20.82 5.19
CA ALA A 366 -3.07 -21.73 4.41
C ALA A 366 -2.48 -22.00 3.02
N PHE A 367 -1.91 -20.97 2.38
CA PHE A 367 -1.34 -21.07 1.04
C PHE A 367 0.15 -21.48 1.02
N GLU A 368 0.87 -21.37 2.14
CA GLU A 368 2.31 -21.69 2.25
C GLU A 368 2.75 -22.95 1.49
N PRO A 369 2.04 -24.10 1.55
CA PRO A 369 2.49 -25.32 0.87
C PRO A 369 2.60 -25.21 -0.65
N ILE A 370 1.91 -24.25 -1.28
CA ILE A 370 1.93 -24.04 -2.73
C ILE A 370 2.73 -22.79 -3.14
N LEU A 371 3.23 -22.01 -2.18
CA LEU A 371 3.92 -20.76 -2.43
C LEU A 371 5.39 -20.99 -2.81
N LYS A 372 5.87 -20.15 -3.73
CA LYS A 372 7.28 -20.02 -4.12
C LYS A 372 7.68 -18.56 -4.00
N THR A 373 8.98 -18.31 -3.79
CA THR A 373 9.51 -16.95 -3.80
C THR A 373 9.29 -16.32 -5.19
N LYS A 374 8.67 -15.15 -5.22
CA LYS A 374 8.43 -14.37 -6.43
C LYS A 374 9.70 -13.61 -6.82
N ALA A 375 10.12 -13.73 -8.07
CA ALA A 375 11.20 -12.92 -8.63
C ALA A 375 10.71 -11.51 -9.01
N GLY A 376 11.63 -10.54 -9.12
CA GLY A 376 11.29 -9.20 -9.61
C GLY A 376 10.58 -8.30 -8.60
N TYR A 377 10.74 -8.52 -7.29
CA TYR A 377 10.28 -7.57 -6.29
C TYR A 377 11.04 -6.24 -6.38
N ARG A 378 10.34 -5.13 -6.15
CA ARG A 378 10.94 -3.79 -6.13
C ARG A 378 11.26 -3.36 -4.70
N ALA A 379 12.28 -2.53 -4.55
CA ALA A 379 12.56 -1.88 -3.28
C ALA A 379 11.40 -0.95 -2.90
N GLN A 380 10.96 -1.02 -1.65
CA GLN A 380 9.81 -0.29 -1.13
C GLN A 380 10.27 0.83 -0.19
N TRP A 381 9.64 1.99 -0.29
CA TRP A 381 9.66 3.03 0.72
C TRP A 381 8.21 3.31 1.11
N ILE A 382 7.75 2.66 2.18
CA ILE A 382 6.36 2.72 2.62
C ILE A 382 6.29 2.93 4.12
N VAL A 383 5.45 3.86 4.55
CA VAL A 383 5.04 4.07 5.95
C VAL A 383 3.53 3.91 6.02
N SER A 384 3.03 3.30 7.07
CA SER A 384 1.60 3.14 7.30
C SER A 384 1.28 3.27 8.78
N SER A 385 0.00 3.54 9.06
CA SER A 385 -0.55 3.57 10.41
C SER A 385 -2.04 3.26 10.37
N GLY A 386 -2.57 2.82 11.51
CA GLY A 386 -3.97 2.39 11.63
C GLY A 386 -4.21 1.02 11.01
N ALA A 387 -5.39 0.83 10.43
CA ALA A 387 -5.72 -0.43 9.76
C ALA A 387 -4.95 -0.59 8.44
N SER A 388 -4.65 -1.83 8.04
CA SER A 388 -4.18 -2.09 6.67
C SER A 388 -5.22 -1.65 5.64
N ALA A 389 -4.83 -1.62 4.36
CA ALA A 389 -5.75 -1.30 3.27
C ALA A 389 -7.01 -2.20 3.26
N ASN A 390 -6.89 -3.43 3.76
CA ASN A 390 -7.97 -4.41 3.85
C ASN A 390 -8.63 -4.48 5.24
N GLY A 391 -8.33 -3.52 6.12
CA GLY A 391 -8.99 -3.41 7.42
C GLY A 391 -8.40 -4.28 8.52
N TYR A 392 -7.25 -4.93 8.30
CA TYR A 392 -6.54 -5.62 9.39
C TYR A 392 -6.10 -4.60 10.42
N GLN A 393 -6.58 -4.74 11.65
CA GLN A 393 -6.31 -3.82 12.75
C GLN A 393 -5.32 -4.41 13.74
N ALA A 394 -4.65 -3.52 14.48
CA ALA A 394 -3.88 -3.88 15.65
C ALA A 394 -4.75 -4.64 16.66
N THR A 395 -4.28 -5.80 17.12
CA THR A 395 -4.91 -6.58 18.21
C THR A 395 -4.34 -6.23 19.58
N SER A 396 -3.41 -5.28 19.68
CA SER A 396 -2.74 -4.93 20.93
C SER A 396 -3.68 -4.15 21.86
N GLY A 397 -4.19 -4.79 22.90
CA GLY A 397 -5.07 -4.18 23.91
C GLY A 397 -4.35 -3.41 25.03
N ASN A 398 -3.16 -2.84 24.78
CA ASN A 398 -2.41 -2.10 25.81
C ASN A 398 -2.57 -0.58 25.61
N ALA A 399 -3.18 0.07 26.61
CA ALA A 399 -3.41 1.52 26.64
C ALA A 399 -2.14 2.37 26.46
N CYS A 400 -0.96 1.85 26.81
CA CYS A 400 0.31 2.55 26.57
C CYS A 400 0.61 2.77 25.08
N PHE A 401 0.00 1.98 24.18
CA PHE A 401 0.17 2.09 22.73
C PHE A 401 -0.97 2.87 22.03
N ASP A 402 -1.93 3.36 22.82
CA ASP A 402 -3.10 4.11 22.34
C ASP A 402 -2.89 5.63 22.35
N ASP A 403 -1.76 6.12 22.86
CA ASP A 403 -1.44 7.55 22.82
C ASP A 403 -1.12 7.97 21.38
N LYS A 404 -2.07 8.71 20.80
CA LYS A 404 -1.98 9.27 19.44
C LYS A 404 -1.60 10.74 19.44
N THR A 405 -1.09 11.29 20.54
CA THR A 405 -0.68 12.70 20.59
C THR A 405 0.78 12.89 20.19
N GLN A 406 1.55 11.80 20.21
CA GLN A 406 2.98 11.77 19.88
C GLN A 406 3.33 10.50 19.11
N LEU A 407 4.48 10.49 18.45
CA LEU A 407 5.02 9.28 17.84
C LEU A 407 5.60 8.38 18.92
N LEU A 408 4.99 7.21 19.10
CA LEU A 408 5.44 6.20 20.07
C LEU A 408 6.57 5.34 19.52
N GLY A 409 6.52 5.04 18.22
CA GLY A 409 7.57 4.27 17.56
C GLY A 409 7.24 3.93 16.12
N ILE A 410 8.24 3.38 15.42
CA ILE A 410 8.09 2.84 14.07
C ILE A 410 8.65 1.42 14.03
N VAL A 411 7.91 0.51 13.41
CA VAL A 411 8.40 -0.85 13.13
C VAL A 411 8.60 -1.02 11.63
N THR A 412 9.77 -1.48 11.24
CA THR A 412 10.11 -1.66 9.83
C THR A 412 10.54 -3.07 9.54
N THR A 413 10.18 -3.58 8.36
CA THR A 413 10.51 -4.95 8.00
C THR A 413 10.66 -5.13 6.49
N ASN A 414 11.47 -6.13 6.13
CA ASN A 414 11.55 -6.68 4.79
C ASN A 414 10.86 -8.05 4.68
N ALA A 415 10.09 -8.48 5.66
CA ALA A 415 9.41 -9.79 5.63
C ALA A 415 8.32 -9.86 4.56
N MET A 416 7.98 -11.06 4.07
CA MET A 416 6.89 -11.19 3.07
C MET A 416 5.55 -10.76 3.66
N VAL A 417 5.24 -11.23 4.88
CA VAL A 417 4.02 -10.88 5.63
C VAL A 417 4.40 -10.31 6.99
N TYR A 418 3.69 -9.29 7.46
CA TYR A 418 4.02 -8.58 8.70
C TYR A 418 2.80 -7.95 9.39
N SER A 419 2.90 -7.65 10.68
CA SER A 419 1.77 -7.11 11.47
C SER A 419 1.46 -5.63 11.15
N PRO A 420 0.18 -5.20 11.08
CA PRO A 420 -0.21 -3.80 10.85
C PRO A 420 -0.14 -2.93 12.12
N SER A 421 0.76 -3.22 13.07
CA SER A 421 0.62 -2.65 14.42
C SER A 421 1.90 -2.52 15.23
N ALA A 422 1.76 -1.88 16.40
CA ALA A 422 2.75 -1.91 17.46
C ALA A 422 3.19 -3.34 17.80
N PRO A 423 4.44 -3.55 18.24
CA PRO A 423 4.82 -4.82 18.84
C PRO A 423 3.97 -5.12 20.07
N GLU A 424 3.63 -6.39 20.27
CA GLU A 424 2.97 -6.85 21.49
C GLU A 424 4.00 -6.89 22.64
N PHE A 425 3.67 -6.33 23.79
CA PHE A 425 4.51 -6.52 24.98
C PHE A 425 4.11 -7.83 25.67
N LYS A 426 4.98 -8.84 25.56
CA LYS A 426 4.75 -10.17 26.12
C LYS A 426 6.05 -10.70 26.76
N ASP A 427 5.92 -11.26 27.96
CA ASP A 427 7.03 -11.88 28.70
C ASP A 427 8.24 -10.96 28.89
N GLY A 428 8.00 -9.66 29.11
CA GLY A 428 9.05 -8.66 29.32
C GLY A 428 9.72 -8.15 28.04
N ALA A 429 9.27 -8.59 26.86
CA ALA A 429 9.83 -8.21 25.57
C ALA A 429 8.77 -7.68 24.60
N LEU A 430 9.20 -6.81 23.68
CA LEU A 430 8.40 -6.40 22.53
C LEU A 430 8.51 -7.47 21.44
N SER A 431 7.38 -8.06 21.07
CA SER A 431 7.25 -9.12 20.07
C SER A 431 6.54 -8.58 18.84
N TYR A 432 7.19 -8.65 17.68
CA TYR A 432 6.59 -8.25 16.41
C TYR A 432 6.49 -9.45 15.47
N LYS A 433 5.29 -9.66 14.91
CA LYS A 433 5.00 -10.83 14.09
C LYS A 433 5.38 -10.58 12.64
N VAL A 434 6.15 -11.50 12.07
CA VAL A 434 6.54 -11.55 10.66
C VAL A 434 6.45 -12.98 10.14
N ALA A 435 6.27 -13.15 8.83
CA ALA A 435 6.32 -14.44 8.17
C ALA A 435 6.97 -14.33 6.78
N GLY A 436 7.53 -15.45 6.32
CA GLY A 436 8.16 -15.60 5.02
C GLY A 436 8.43 -17.06 4.73
N LEU A 437 8.72 -17.39 3.47
CA LEU A 437 9.00 -18.77 3.08
C LEU A 437 10.36 -19.23 3.61
N HIS A 438 10.39 -20.45 4.16
CA HIS A 438 11.60 -21.08 4.71
C HIS A 438 12.69 -21.36 3.66
N PHE A 439 12.33 -21.47 2.38
CA PHE A 439 13.26 -21.71 1.27
C PHE A 439 13.37 -20.47 0.38
N ILE A 440 14.17 -19.51 0.83
CA ILE A 440 14.79 -18.57 -0.10
C ILE A 440 15.94 -19.34 -0.74
N CYS A 441 15.76 -19.86 -1.96
CA CYS A 441 16.89 -20.34 -2.76
C CYS A 441 17.88 -19.17 -2.93
N GLY A 442 18.92 -19.15 -2.10
CA GLY A 442 19.92 -18.07 -2.07
C GLY A 442 20.66 -17.88 -0.76
N PHE A 443 20.12 -18.33 0.38
CA PHE A 443 20.87 -18.36 1.65
C PHE A 443 20.72 -19.72 2.31
N GLY A 444 21.81 -20.48 2.35
CA GLY A 444 21.88 -21.76 3.03
C GLY A 444 21.59 -21.59 4.51
N SER A 445 20.60 -22.35 4.98
CA SER A 445 20.31 -22.53 6.40
C SER A 445 21.52 -23.16 7.10
N ARG A 446 21.90 -22.59 8.25
CA ARG A 446 22.43 -23.37 9.37
C ARG A 446 21.69 -22.94 10.63
N SER A 447 20.84 -23.88 11.07
CA SER A 447 20.33 -24.16 12.43
C SER A 447 20.09 -22.98 13.37
#